data_AF-A0A352IZ63-F1
#
_entry.id   AF-A0A352IZ63-F1
#
_cell.length_a   1.000
_cell.length_b   1.000
_cell.length_c   1.000
_cell.angle_alpha   90.00
_cell.angle_beta   90.00
_cell.angle_gamma   90.00
#
_symmetry.space_group_name_H-M   'P 1'
#
loop_
_entity.id
_entity.type
_entity.pdbx_description
1 polymer ?
#
loop_
_entity_poly.entity_id
_entity_poly.type
_entity_poly.pdbx_seq_one_letter_code
_entity_poly.pdbx_strand_id
1 'polypeptide(L)'
;MDAFLASTVAVAIAEIGDKTQLLSLFLVARYATRLPIILGIFVATVLNHALSAWLGAWVASFIPEAWLPWILAGSFVAIALWLLVPDKDDSADSKFLGMGAFMATTIM
;
A
#
# COMPACT_ATOMS: atom_id res chain seq x y z
N MET A 1 -4.25 -1.44 -28.04
CA MET A 1 -5.55 -1.21 -27.37
C MET A 1 -5.83 -2.30 -26.35
N ASP A 2 -5.61 -3.57 -26.71
CA ASP A 2 -5.89 -4.73 -25.86
C ASP A 2 -5.12 -4.75 -24.54
N ALA A 3 -3.82 -4.43 -24.55
CA ALA A 3 -3.01 -4.40 -23.33
C ALA A 3 -3.48 -3.34 -22.31
N PHE A 4 -3.94 -2.17 -22.78
CA PHE A 4 -4.45 -1.11 -21.92
C PHE A 4 -5.78 -1.51 -21.27
N LEU A 5 -6.70 -2.08 -22.04
CA LEU A 5 -7.98 -2.55 -21.50
C LEU A 5 -7.79 -3.75 -20.57
N ALA A 6 -6.94 -4.71 -20.97
CA ALA A 6 -6.64 -5.88 -20.15
C ALA A 6 -6.00 -5.50 -18.81
N SER A 7 -5.00 -4.61 -18.82
CA SER A 7 -4.37 -4.16 -17.58
C SER A 7 -5.32 -3.34 -16.72
N THR A 8 -6.11 -2.44 -17.33
CA THR A 8 -7.11 -1.63 -16.59
C THR A 8 -8.12 -2.51 -15.89
N VAL A 9 -8.70 -3.50 -16.59
CA VAL A 9 -9.70 -4.41 -16.02
C VAL A 9 -9.08 -5.30 -14.96
N ALA A 10 -7.89 -5.88 -15.21
CA ALA A 10 -7.22 -6.74 -14.25
C ALA A 10 -6.90 -5.99 -12.94
N VAL A 11 -6.33 -4.78 -13.05
CA VAL A 11 -6.01 -3.94 -11.88
C VAL A 11 -7.29 -3.48 -11.18
N ALA A 12 -8.31 -3.03 -11.93
CA ALA A 12 -9.56 -2.59 -11.31
C ALA A 12 -10.23 -3.72 -10.50
N ILE A 13 -10.23 -4.96 -11.00
CA ILE A 13 -10.78 -6.11 -10.26
C ILE A 13 -9.89 -6.49 -9.07
N ALA A 14 -8.57 -6.41 -9.21
CA ALA A 14 -7.65 -6.74 -8.12
C ALA A 14 -7.72 -5.72 -6.97
N GLU A 15 -7.97 -4.45 -7.28
CA GLU A 15 -7.94 -3.33 -6.33
C GLU A 15 -9.33 -2.98 -5.76
N ILE A 16 -10.43 -3.40 -6.40
CA ILE A 16 -11.78 -3.01 -5.94
C ILE A 16 -12.12 -3.60 -4.57
N GLY A 17 -12.44 -2.73 -3.62
CA GLY A 17 -12.78 -3.14 -2.25
C GLY A 17 -11.58 -3.45 -1.36
N ASP A 18 -10.37 -3.07 -1.79
CA ASP A 18 -9.18 -3.20 -0.94
C ASP A 18 -9.28 -2.34 0.34
N LYS A 19 -8.53 -2.76 1.38
CA LYS A 19 -8.46 -2.09 2.69
C LYS A 19 -8.17 -0.59 2.54
N THR A 20 -7.33 -0.19 1.58
CA THR A 20 -7.00 1.22 1.30
C THR A 20 -8.22 2.05 0.87
N GLN A 21 -9.15 1.48 0.11
CA GLN A 21 -10.38 2.15 -0.32
C GLN A 21 -11.35 2.35 0.86
N LEU A 22 -11.47 1.33 1.73
CA LEU A 22 -12.30 1.40 2.93
C LEU A 22 -11.77 2.43 3.93
N LEU A 23 -10.45 2.46 4.14
CA LEU A 23 -9.79 3.47 4.99
C LEU A 23 -10.00 4.88 4.44
N SER A 24 -9.86 5.06 3.13
CA SER A 24 -10.10 6.36 2.47
C SER A 24 -11.55 6.82 2.66
N LEU A 25 -12.52 5.92 2.50
CA LEU A 25 -13.93 6.21 2.74
C LEU A 25 -14.19 6.62 4.19
N PHE A 26 -13.60 5.89 5.15
CA PHE A 26 -13.70 6.19 6.58
C PHE A 26 -13.12 7.57 6.93
N LEU A 27 -11.92 7.89 6.42
CA LEU A 27 -11.27 9.17 6.65
C LEU A 27 -12.08 10.34 6.08
N VAL A 28 -12.67 10.18 4.88
CA VAL A 28 -13.55 11.19 4.27
C VAL A 28 -14.81 11.39 5.11
N ALA A 29 -15.44 10.31 5.57
CA ALA A 29 -16.63 10.36 6.41
C ALA A 29 -16.35 11.06 7.76
N ARG A 30 -15.16 10.87 8.33
CA ARG A 30 -14.76 11.47 9.61
C ARG A 30 -14.39 12.94 9.50
N TYR A 31 -13.46 13.28 8.62
CA TYR A 31 -12.86 14.62 8.60
C TYR A 31 -13.63 15.61 7.73
N ALA A 32 -14.52 15.13 6.85
CA ALA A 32 -15.30 15.94 5.89
C ALA A 32 -14.46 16.85 4.95
N THR A 33 -13.13 16.67 4.91
CA THR A 33 -12.21 17.47 4.09
C THR A 33 -11.53 16.58 3.04
N ARG A 34 -11.93 16.72 1.78
CA ARG A 34 -11.44 15.88 0.68
C ARG A 34 -9.98 16.16 0.29
N LEU A 35 -9.60 17.44 0.18
CA LEU A 35 -8.27 17.82 -0.32
C LEU A 35 -7.10 17.33 0.57
N PRO A 36 -7.14 17.48 1.91
CA PRO A 36 -6.08 16.97 2.78
C PRO A 36 -5.88 15.46 2.68
N ILE A 37 -6.96 14.69 2.50
CA ILE A 37 -6.92 13.24 2.38
C ILE A 37 -6.24 12.85 1.06
N ILE A 38 -6.66 13.46 -0.06
CA ILE A 38 -6.06 13.20 -1.37
C ILE A 38 -4.56 13.52 -1.34
N LEU A 39 -4.17 14.66 -0.76
CA LEU A 39 -2.77 15.04 -0.63
C LEU A 39 -2.01 14.09 0.30
N GLY A 40 -2.63 13.61 1.37
CA GLY A 40 -2.04 12.63 2.27
C GLY A 40 -1.74 11.31 1.57
N ILE A 41 -2.71 10.75 0.84
CA ILE A 41 -2.54 9.53 0.03
C ILE A 41 -1.44 9.73 -1.01
N PHE A 42 -1.45 10.87 -1.71
CA PHE A 42 -0.44 11.19 -2.72
C PHE A 42 0.97 11.21 -2.11
N VAL A 43 1.15 11.93 -1.01
CA VAL A 43 2.45 12.02 -0.32
C VAL A 43 2.88 10.66 0.23
N ALA A 44 1.99 9.93 0.90
CA ALA A 44 2.26 8.58 1.38
C ALA A 44 2.70 7.65 0.24
N THR A 45 1.97 7.67 -0.89
CA THR A 45 2.27 6.84 -2.06
C THR A 45 3.63 7.18 -2.64
N VAL A 46 3.91 8.47 -2.91
CA VAL A 46 5.17 8.90 -3.50
C VAL A 46 6.35 8.58 -2.59
N LEU A 47 6.23 8.87 -1.29
CA LEU A 47 7.30 8.60 -0.33
C LEU A 47 7.55 7.10 -0.18
N ASN A 48 6.49 6.30 -0.03
CA ASN A 48 6.62 4.86 0.09
C ASN A 48 7.31 4.26 -1.15
N HIS A 49 6.85 4.61 -2.35
CA HIS A 49 7.45 4.11 -3.60
C HIS A 49 8.89 4.59 -3.78
N ALA A 50 9.19 5.86 -3.49
CA ALA A 50 10.54 6.40 -3.60
C ALA A 50 11.50 5.67 -2.64
N LEU A 51 11.09 5.47 -1.39
CA LEU A 51 11.88 4.76 -0.38
C LEU A 51 12.05 3.28 -0.74
N SER A 52 10.97 2.59 -1.13
CA SER A 52 11.03 1.19 -1.55
C SER A 52 11.92 1.00 -2.78
N ALA A 53 11.82 1.87 -3.79
CA ALA A 53 12.65 1.80 -4.99
C ALA A 53 14.12 2.07 -4.67
N TRP A 54 14.39 3.10 -3.87
CA TRP A 54 15.77 3.45 -3.49
C TRP A 54 16.42 2.37 -2.63
N LEU A 55 15.75 1.92 -1.56
CA LEU A 55 16.25 0.85 -0.70
C LEU A 55 16.34 -0.48 -1.45
N GLY A 56 15.34 -0.79 -2.28
CA GLY A 56 15.33 -1.99 -3.12
C GLY A 56 16.53 -2.03 -4.07
N ALA A 57 16.81 -0.92 -4.77
CA ALA A 57 17.97 -0.81 -5.65
C ALA A 57 19.30 -0.90 -4.86
N TRP A 58 19.36 -0.23 -3.71
CA TRP A 58 20.54 -0.28 -2.85
C TRP A 58 20.82 -1.70 -2.35
N VAL A 59 19.82 -2.41 -1.83
CA VAL A 59 19.97 -3.81 -1.39
C VAL A 59 20.29 -4.73 -2.56
N ALA A 60 19.63 -4.56 -3.71
CA ALA A 60 19.89 -5.35 -4.91
C ALA A 60 21.35 -5.23 -5.39
N SER A 61 22.01 -4.10 -5.16
CA SER A 61 23.42 -3.90 -5.54
C SER A 61 24.40 -4.84 -4.81
N PHE A 62 23.99 -5.41 -3.66
CA PHE A 62 24.79 -6.38 -2.91
C PHE A 62 24.45 -7.83 -3.25
N ILE A 63 23.41 -8.07 -4.05
CA ILE A 63 22.87 -9.41 -4.34
C ILE A 63 23.29 -9.81 -5.76
N PRO A 64 23.85 -11.01 -5.98
CA PRO A 64 24.13 -11.48 -7.34
C PRO A 64 22.85 -11.56 -8.17
N GLU A 65 22.88 -11.07 -9.41
CA GLU A 65 21.71 -11.00 -10.31
C GLU A 65 20.96 -12.32 -10.47
N ALA A 66 21.70 -13.45 -10.47
CA ALA A 66 21.10 -14.79 -10.59
C ALA A 66 20.18 -15.17 -9.41
N TRP A 67 20.33 -14.53 -8.25
CA TRP A 67 19.55 -14.82 -7.04
C TRP A 67 18.28 -13.96 -6.92
N LEU A 68 18.24 -12.79 -7.57
CA LEU A 68 17.11 -11.86 -7.52
C LEU A 68 15.76 -12.51 -7.88
N PRO A 69 15.64 -13.29 -8.97
CA PRO A 69 14.38 -13.96 -9.31
C PRO A 69 13.93 -14.97 -8.24
N TRP A 70 14.87 -15.71 -7.65
CA TRP A 70 14.57 -16.70 -6.61
C TRP A 70 14.12 -16.06 -5.31
N ILE A 71 14.77 -14.95 -4.92
CA ILE A 71 14.37 -14.16 -3.76
C ILE A 71 12.96 -13.58 -3.97
N LEU A 72 12.70 -13.04 -5.16
CA LEU A 72 11.38 -12.50 -5.51
C LEU A 72 10.28 -13.58 -5.49
N ALA A 73 10.54 -14.73 -6.11
CA ALA A 73 9.58 -15.84 -6.08
C ALA A 73 9.33 -16.33 -4.64
N GLY A 74 10.39 -16.48 -3.85
CA GLY A 74 10.30 -16.87 -2.45
C GLY A 74 9.52 -15.88 -1.59
N SER A 75 9.69 -14.57 -1.80
CA SER A 75 8.96 -13.55 -1.05
C SER A 75 7.47 -13.52 -1.40
N PHE A 76 7.10 -13.72 -2.68
CA PHE A 76 5.69 -13.87 -3.06
C PHE A 76 5.02 -15.08 -2.39
N VAL A 77 5.70 -16.23 -2.36
CA VAL A 77 5.19 -17.41 -1.65
C VAL A 77 5.07 -17.16 -0.16
N ALA A 78 6.07 -16.52 0.45
CA ALA A 78 6.04 -16.19 1.88
C ALA A 78 4.86 -15.26 2.22
N ILE A 79 4.63 -14.22 1.41
CA ILE A 79 3.49 -13.30 1.58
C ILE A 79 2.17 -14.04 1.38
N ALA A 80 2.04 -14.89 0.36
CA ALA A 80 0.83 -15.66 0.11
C ALA A 80 0.49 -16.58 1.29
N LEU A 81 1.50 -17.26 1.87
CA LEU A 81 1.32 -18.09 3.06
C LEU A 81 0.99 -17.26 4.30
N TRP A 82 1.62 -16.09 4.47
CA TRP A 82 1.31 -15.17 5.56
C TRP A 82 -0.14 -14.72 5.51
N LEU A 83 -0.66 -14.41 4.32
CA LEU A 83 -2.02 -13.91 4.12
C LEU A 83 -3.11 -14.95 4.46
N LEU A 84 -2.75 -16.24 4.53
CA LEU A 84 -3.64 -17.30 5.02
C LEU A 84 -3.80 -17.27 6.56
N VAL A 85 -2.89 -16.59 7.27
CA VAL A 85 -2.99 -16.42 8.71
C VAL A 85 -3.95 -15.27 8.99
N PRO A 86 -5.08 -15.49 9.68
CA PRO A 86 -6.03 -14.43 9.99
C PRO A 86 -5.40 -13.38 10.90
N ASP A 87 -5.54 -12.11 10.53
CA ASP A 87 -5.22 -11.00 11.42
C ASP A 87 -6.05 -11.10 12.70
N LYS A 88 -5.42 -10.89 13.85
CA LYS A 88 -6.13 -10.76 15.13
C LYS A 88 -6.65 -9.33 15.23
N ASP A 89 -7.83 -9.14 15.82
CA ASP A 89 -8.50 -7.85 15.91
C ASP A 89 -7.66 -6.77 16.63
N ASP A 90 -6.89 -5.98 15.86
CA ASP A 90 -6.16 -4.82 16.34
C ASP A 90 -7.11 -3.61 16.48
N SER A 91 -8.11 -3.75 17.35
CA SER A 91 -9.07 -2.69 17.71
C SER A 91 -8.46 -1.51 18.50
N ALA A 92 -7.16 -1.22 18.33
CA ALA A 92 -6.40 -0.31 19.16
C ALA A 92 -5.74 0.89 18.45
N ASP A 93 -6.24 1.35 17.30
CA ASP A 93 -5.73 2.57 16.65
C ASP A 93 -6.42 3.86 17.13
N SER A 94 -6.54 4.00 18.46
CA SER A 94 -6.95 5.24 19.10
C SER A 94 -5.89 6.35 19.03
N LYS A 95 -4.64 6.01 18.67
CA LYS A 95 -3.50 6.94 18.68
C LYS A 95 -3.52 7.95 17.55
N PHE A 96 -4.10 7.59 16.40
CA PHE A 96 -4.15 8.47 15.22
C PHE A 96 -5.34 9.44 15.23
N LEU A 97 -6.27 9.27 16.19
CA LEU A 97 -7.49 10.07 16.31
C LEU A 97 -7.24 11.56 16.60
N GLY A 98 -6.09 11.90 17.19
CA GLY A 98 -5.70 13.28 17.52
C GLY A 98 -5.02 14.04 16.37
N MET A 99 -4.74 13.39 15.24
CA MET A 99 -4.06 14.02 14.11
C MET A 99 -5.04 14.71 13.16
N GLY A 100 -4.59 15.78 12.49
CA GLY A 100 -5.36 16.42 11.42
C GLY A 100 -5.50 15.50 10.20
N ALA A 101 -6.52 15.74 9.36
CA ALA A 101 -6.89 14.89 8.23
C ALA A 101 -5.71 14.48 7.34
N PHE A 102 -4.84 15.42 6.95
CA PHE A 102 -3.64 15.12 6.16
C PHE A 102 -2.68 14.16 6.88
N MET A 103 -2.34 14.45 8.15
CA MET A 103 -1.41 13.64 8.93
C MET A 103 -1.96 12.25 9.22
N ALA A 104 -3.25 12.13 9.51
CA ALA A 104 -3.95 10.86 9.65
C ALA A 104 -3.85 10.04 8.37
N THR A 105 -4.11 10.65 7.22
CA THR A 105 -4.05 9.94 5.94
C THR A 105 -2.63 9.60 5.47
N THR A 106 -1.62 10.40 5.82
CA THR A 106 -0.24 10.13 5.41
C THR A 106 0.41 8.97 6.17
N ILE A 107 -0.03 8.71 7.41
CA ILE A 107 0.57 7.71 8.30
C ILE A 107 -0.18 6.37 8.31
N MET A 108 -1.51 6.41 8.19
CA MET A 108 -2.35 5.20 8.23
C MET A 108 -2.29 4.39 6.95
#